data_AF-A0A852K4J9-F1
#
_entry.id   AF-A0A852K4J9-F1
#
_cell.length_a   1.000
_cell.length_b   1.000
_cell.length_c   1.000
_cell.angle_alpha   90.00
_cell.angle_beta   90.00
_cell.angle_gamma   90.00
#
_symmetry.space_group_name_H-M   'P 1'
#
loop_
_entity.id
_entity.type
_entity.pdbx_description
1 polymer ?
#
loop_
_entity_poly.entity_id
_entity_poly.type
_entity_poly.pdbx_seq_one_letter_code
_entity_poly.pdbx_strand_id
1 'polypeptide(L)'
;SRKSKSPPKVPIVIQDDSLPAGPPPQIRILKRPTSNGVLSSAHPASRPAFPVKSLAQREAEYAEARKRILGSASPEEEQEKPILDR
;
A
#
# COMPACT_ATOMS: atom_id res chain seq x y z
N SER A 1 -57.06 -35.36 -8.82
CA SER A 1 -56.51 -34.54 -7.71
C SER A 1 -55.63 -33.44 -8.30
N ARG A 2 -56.11 -32.20 -8.34
CA ARG A 2 -55.36 -31.05 -8.88
C ARG A 2 -54.51 -30.45 -7.75
N LYS A 3 -53.18 -30.65 -7.78
CA LYS A 3 -52.29 -29.99 -6.82
C LYS A 3 -52.12 -28.53 -7.24
N SER A 4 -52.66 -27.60 -6.46
CA SER A 4 -52.35 -26.18 -6.57
C SER A 4 -50.91 -25.94 -6.14
N LYS A 5 -50.04 -25.54 -7.08
CA LYS A 5 -48.68 -25.12 -6.76
C LYS A 5 -48.72 -23.63 -6.41
N SER A 6 -48.64 -23.31 -5.12
CA SER A 6 -48.50 -21.92 -4.68
C SER A 6 -47.16 -21.34 -5.14
N PRO A 7 -47.10 -20.08 -5.63
CA PRO A 7 -45.83 -19.44 -5.94
C PRO A 7 -44.99 -19.27 -4.66
N PRO A 8 -43.65 -19.39 -4.74
CA PRO A 8 -42.80 -19.20 -3.57
C PRO A 8 -42.93 -17.78 -3.01
N LYS A 9 -43.06 -17.66 -1.68
CA LYS A 9 -42.87 -16.39 -0.94
C LYS A 9 -41.38 -16.04 -1.00
N VAL A 10 -40.98 -15.32 -2.05
CA VAL A 10 -39.65 -14.71 -2.11
C VAL A 10 -39.82 -13.25 -1.65
N PRO A 11 -39.06 -12.77 -0.66
CA PRO A 11 -39.08 -11.35 -0.32
C PRO A 11 -38.59 -10.54 -1.52
N ILE A 12 -39.41 -9.61 -1.98
CA ILE A 12 -39.03 -8.65 -3.02
C ILE A 12 -38.11 -7.64 -2.34
N VAL A 13 -36.81 -7.69 -2.69
CA VAL A 13 -35.84 -6.67 -2.31
C VAL A 13 -36.10 -5.45 -3.19
N ILE A 14 -36.62 -4.37 -2.60
CA ILE A 14 -36.74 -3.08 -3.28
C ILE A 14 -35.33 -2.49 -3.30
N GLN A 15 -34.73 -2.45 -4.49
CA GLN A 15 -33.44 -1.80 -4.72
C GLN A 15 -33.64 -0.29 -4.71
N ASP A 16 -33.07 0.38 -3.71
CA ASP A 16 -33.13 1.84 -3.51
C ASP A 16 -32.05 2.57 -4.34
N ASP A 17 -31.92 2.20 -5.61
CA ASP A 17 -30.78 2.55 -6.47
C ASP A 17 -31.00 3.81 -7.33
N SER A 18 -31.74 4.82 -6.88
CA SER A 18 -32.04 5.98 -7.76
C SER A 18 -31.90 7.38 -7.17
N LEU A 19 -31.08 7.56 -6.14
CA LEU A 19 -30.59 8.93 -5.89
C LEU A 19 -29.41 9.19 -6.83
N PRO A 20 -29.53 10.13 -7.79
CA PRO A 20 -28.40 10.48 -8.64
C PRO A 20 -27.26 10.92 -7.73
N ALA A 21 -26.07 10.36 -7.97
CA ALA A 21 -24.87 10.82 -7.28
C ALA A 21 -24.77 12.34 -7.44
N GLY A 22 -24.66 13.04 -6.31
CA GLY A 22 -24.59 14.50 -6.29
C GLY A 22 -23.45 15.04 -7.16
N PRO A 23 -23.49 16.34 -7.52
CA PRO A 23 -22.48 16.94 -8.37
C PRO A 23 -21.07 16.70 -7.79
N PRO A 24 -20.06 16.47 -8.65
CA PRO A 24 -18.71 16.16 -8.18
C PRO A 24 -18.16 17.34 -7.35
N PRO A 25 -17.40 17.06 -6.28
CA PRO A 25 -16.86 18.10 -5.43
C PRO A 25 -15.87 18.97 -6.21
N GLN A 26 -15.99 20.27 -6.02
CA GLN A 26 -15.10 21.21 -6.69
C GLN A 26 -13.78 21.33 -5.91
N ILE A 27 -12.68 20.93 -6.53
CA ILE A 27 -11.34 21.08 -5.97
C ILE A 27 -10.72 22.41 -6.43
N ARG A 28 -10.02 23.12 -5.54
CA ARG A 28 -9.26 24.34 -5.86
C ARG A 28 -7.79 24.08 -5.57
N ILE A 29 -6.94 24.09 -6.60
CA ILE A 29 -5.50 23.89 -6.45
C ILE A 29 -4.86 25.27 -6.26
N LEU A 30 -4.19 25.48 -5.12
CA LEU A 30 -3.41 26.69 -4.89
C LEU A 30 -2.14 26.67 -5.76
N LYS A 31 -1.77 27.84 -6.31
CA LYS A 31 -0.54 27.99 -7.10
C LYS A 31 0.66 27.49 -6.27
N ARG A 32 1.47 26.61 -6.87
CA ARG A 32 2.72 26.17 -6.24
C ARG A 32 3.60 27.39 -5.90
N PRO A 33 4.25 27.42 -4.72
CA PRO A 33 5.26 28.42 -4.45
C PRO A 33 6.41 28.27 -5.47
N THR A 34 6.94 29.38 -5.96
CA THR A 34 8.07 29.41 -6.91
C THR A 34 9.42 29.13 -6.23
N SER A 35 9.44 29.02 -4.90
CA SER A 35 10.64 28.68 -4.13
C SER A 35 10.68 27.17 -3.90
N ASN A 36 11.60 26.50 -4.59
CA ASN A 36 11.98 25.13 -4.28
C ASN A 36 12.75 25.12 -2.95
N GLY A 37 12.12 24.61 -1.89
CA GLY A 37 12.82 23.94 -0.80
C GLY A 37 13.72 24.75 0.14
N VAL A 38 13.82 26.09 0.04
CA VAL A 38 14.50 26.88 1.08
C VAL A 38 13.47 27.44 2.05
N LEU A 39 13.19 26.63 3.07
CA LEU A 39 12.54 27.08 4.29
C LEU A 39 13.47 28.07 5.01
N SER A 40 13.42 29.35 4.66
CA SER A 40 13.78 30.42 5.61
C SER A 40 12.63 30.62 6.60
N SER A 41 12.22 29.52 7.25
CA SER A 41 11.46 29.55 8.49
C SER A 41 12.49 29.41 9.60
N ALA A 42 12.64 30.48 10.39
CA ALA A 42 13.48 30.50 11.57
C ALA A 42 12.87 29.65 12.71
N HIS A 43 12.71 28.33 12.51
CA HIS A 43 12.42 27.35 13.56
C HIS A 43 12.94 25.95 13.17
N PRO A 44 14.23 25.64 13.36
CA PRO A 44 14.74 24.28 13.27
C PRO A 44 14.77 23.64 14.66
N ALA A 45 13.63 23.16 15.19
CA ALA A 45 13.67 22.28 16.36
C ALA A 45 12.37 21.47 16.52
N SER A 46 12.53 20.16 16.76
CA SER A 46 11.50 19.21 17.24
C SER A 46 11.00 18.15 16.25
N ARG A 47 11.81 17.72 15.29
CA ARG A 47 11.73 16.31 14.85
C ARG A 47 13.07 15.66 15.14
N PRO A 48 13.14 14.61 15.97
CA PRO A 48 14.39 13.89 16.16
C PRO A 48 14.83 13.36 14.80
N ALA A 49 16.09 13.63 14.44
CA ALA A 49 16.68 13.07 13.25
C ALA A 49 16.67 11.53 13.39
N PHE A 50 16.00 10.84 12.47
CA PHE A 50 16.06 9.39 12.46
C PHE A 50 17.49 8.98 12.08
N PRO A 51 18.13 8.06 12.84
CA PRO A 51 19.42 7.53 12.46
C PRO A 51 19.29 6.85 11.10
N VAL A 52 19.94 7.41 10.08
CA VAL A 52 20.02 6.77 8.77
C VAL A 52 20.95 5.56 8.89
N LYS A 53 20.37 4.36 8.83
CA LYS A 53 21.14 3.11 8.79
C LYS A 53 22.03 3.10 7.53
N SER A 54 23.27 2.64 7.66
CA SER A 54 24.15 2.46 6.50
C SER A 54 23.65 1.33 5.59
N LEU A 55 24.10 1.30 4.34
CA LEU A 55 23.75 0.23 3.39
C LEU A 55 24.14 -1.15 3.94
N ALA A 56 25.36 -1.28 4.48
CA ALA A 56 25.85 -2.50 5.10
C ALA A 56 24.99 -2.98 6.28
N GLN A 57 24.49 -2.06 7.13
CA GLN A 57 23.58 -2.41 8.22
C GLN A 57 22.26 -3.00 7.70
N ARG A 58 21.73 -2.43 6.62
CA ARG A 58 20.49 -2.91 6.01
C ARG A 58 20.64 -4.29 5.38
N GLU A 59 21.77 -4.55 4.72
CA GLU A 59 22.07 -5.86 4.13
C GLU A 59 22.22 -6.95 5.19
N ALA A 60 22.89 -6.66 6.31
CA ALA A 60 23.04 -7.60 7.42
C ALA A 60 21.68 -7.99 8.03
N GLU A 61 20.81 -7.01 8.28
CA GLU A 61 19.45 -7.24 8.80
C GLU A 61 18.61 -8.09 7.83
N TYR A 62 18.70 -7.81 6.52
CA TYR A 62 18.00 -8.57 5.50
C TYR A 62 18.50 -10.02 5.40
N ALA A 63 19.82 -10.23 5.48
CA ALA A 63 20.43 -11.55 5.48
C ALA A 63 19.94 -12.39 6.68
N GLU A 64 19.88 -11.82 7.88
CA GLU A 64 19.36 -12.48 9.08
C GLU A 64 17.86 -12.80 8.93
N ALA A 65 17.06 -11.83 8.49
CA ALA A 65 15.62 -12.02 8.28
C ALA A 65 15.33 -13.13 7.26
N ARG A 66 16.09 -13.19 6.17
CA ARG A 66 16.00 -14.27 5.18
C ARG A 66 16.32 -15.62 5.80
N LYS A 67 17.40 -15.72 6.58
CA LYS A 67 17.76 -16.96 7.31
C LYS A 67 16.66 -17.38 8.29
N ARG A 68 15.96 -16.44 8.91
CA ARG A 68 14.84 -16.71 9.83
C ARG A 68 13.57 -17.19 9.11
N ILE A 69 13.19 -16.53 8.01
CA ILE A 69 11.98 -16.87 7.24
C ILE A 69 12.17 -18.17 6.45
N LEU A 70 13.32 -18.33 5.80
CA LEU A 70 13.65 -19.47 4.94
C LEU A 70 14.31 -20.64 5.72
N GLY A 71 14.35 -20.56 7.06
CA GLY A 71 15.13 -21.41 7.98
C GLY A 71 15.43 -22.85 7.51
N SER A 72 16.72 -23.21 7.54
CA SER A 72 17.34 -24.55 7.39
C SER A 72 16.84 -25.50 6.28
N ALA A 73 15.93 -25.10 5.38
CA ALA A 73 15.39 -25.93 4.30
C ALA A 73 15.90 -25.51 2.90
N SER A 74 17.09 -24.92 2.81
CA SER A 74 17.74 -24.58 1.54
C SER A 74 19.12 -25.22 1.45
N PRO A 75 19.37 -26.17 0.54
CA PRO A 75 20.71 -26.65 0.22
C PRO A 75 21.43 -25.73 -0.77
N GLU A 76 21.29 -24.40 -0.61
CA GLU A 76 21.90 -23.42 -1.52
C GLU A 76 22.71 -22.41 -0.69
N GLU A 77 23.81 -22.92 -0.15
CA GLU A 77 25.07 -22.18 -0.15
C GLU A 77 25.62 -22.31 -1.59
N GLU A 78 26.04 -21.19 -2.20
CA GLU A 78 26.41 -21.05 -3.63
C GLU A 78 25.25 -20.79 -4.61
N GLN A 79 24.87 -19.52 -4.80
CA GLN A 79 24.68 -18.93 -6.13
C GLN A 79 24.60 -17.40 -6.00
N GLU A 80 25.74 -16.77 -5.66
CA GLU A 80 26.08 -15.51 -6.32
C GLU A 80 26.36 -15.85 -7.79
N LYS A 81 25.31 -15.87 -8.63
CA LYS A 81 25.50 -15.79 -10.08
C LYS A 81 25.23 -14.35 -10.48
N PRO A 82 26.24 -13.62 -10.99
CA PRO A 82 25.96 -12.33 -11.62
C PRO A 82 25.03 -12.61 -12.79
N ILE A 83 23.87 -11.95 -12.83
CA ILE A 83 23.04 -11.91 -14.03
C ILE A 83 23.81 -11.02 -15.01
N LEU A 84 24.75 -11.64 -15.70
CA LEU A 84 25.51 -11.05 -16.79
C LEU A 84 24.84 -11.56 -18.07
N ASP A 85 23.69 -10.99 -18.40
CA ASP A 85 23.04 -11.24 -19.68
C ASP A 85 23.11 -9.98 -20.57
N ARG A 86 23.84 -10.22 -21.65
CA ARG A 86 24.03 -9.47 -22.88
C ARG A 86 22.79 -9.51 -23.75
#